data_AF-A0A3D5KBC4-F1
#
_entry.id   AF-A0A3D5KBC4-F1
#
_cell.length_a   1.000
_cell.length_b   1.000
_cell.length_c   1.000
_cell.angle_alpha   90.00
_cell.angle_beta   90.00
_cell.angle_gamma   90.00
#
_symmetry.space_group_name_H-M   'P 1'
#
loop_
_entity.id
_entity.type
_entity.pdbx_description
1 polymer ?
#
loop_
_entity_poly.entity_id
_entity_poly.type
_entity_poly.pdbx_seq_one_letter_code
_entity_poly.pdbx_strand_id
1 'polypeptide(L)'
;MKGLYVFLGVVAVIGTASFLIYIKVKKKIQAFSREVFGTESIIQGLSQAQEEYDNIPYSISSGNSMTIRNITKDFPDMHVSVLEGMVKKFLTSYFNSLESLKESEEIKKMSTGTVMESIRSEIKDLKDSGKRRRIDNIKFHGIAISGYKKTLEYATAYYQVALEYTENKKIQCQYEVHCTYIFQDLDIETFAIRCSHCGGPLDTTSMTCEYCGTRHVRNIEKVWRISNYQRKK
;
A
#
# COMPACT_ATOMS: atom_id res chain seq x y z
N MET A 1 38.23 39.94 -46.73
CA MET A 1 36.95 39.75 -47.44
C MET A 1 36.70 38.31 -47.89
N LYS A 2 37.66 37.57 -48.47
CA LYS A 2 37.44 36.19 -48.97
C LYS A 2 37.04 35.16 -47.90
N GLY A 3 37.59 35.22 -46.68
CA GLY A 3 37.27 34.27 -45.60
C GLY A 3 35.84 34.39 -45.04
N LEU A 4 35.23 35.58 -45.12
CA LEU A 4 33.87 35.80 -44.63
C LEU A 4 32.84 35.08 -45.51
N TYR A 5 33.03 35.12 -46.84
CA TYR A 5 32.15 34.40 -47.78
C TYR A 5 32.26 32.89 -47.66
N VAL A 6 33.45 32.35 -47.35
CA VAL A 6 33.65 30.92 -47.10
C VAL A 6 32.93 30.49 -45.82
N PHE A 7 33.03 31.28 -44.76
CA PHE A 7 32.32 31.00 -43.50
C PHE A 7 30.79 31.06 -43.69
N LEU A 8 30.28 32.06 -44.40
CA LEU A 8 28.85 32.21 -44.69
C LEU A 8 28.30 31.06 -45.54
N GLY A 9 29.10 30.57 -46.51
CA GLY A 9 28.75 29.41 -47.32
C GLY A 9 28.64 28.13 -46.49
N VAL A 10 29.58 27.88 -45.58
CA VAL A 10 29.55 26.69 -44.71
C VAL A 10 28.35 26.72 -43.76
N VAL A 11 28.05 27.87 -43.16
CA VAL A 11 26.87 28.02 -42.28
C VAL A 11 25.57 27.81 -43.06
N ALA A 12 25.47 28.30 -44.29
CA ALA A 12 24.30 28.08 -45.14
C ALA A 12 24.10 26.59 -45.50
N VAL A 13 25.19 25.87 -45.79
CA VAL A 13 25.13 24.43 -46.08
C VAL A 13 24.73 23.61 -44.84
N ILE A 14 25.26 23.94 -43.67
CA ILE A 14 24.89 23.27 -42.42
C ILE A 14 23.43 23.58 -42.05
N GLY A 15 23.00 24.83 -42.23
CA GLY A 15 21.62 25.26 -41.98
C GLY A 15 20.62 24.54 -42.88
N THR A 16 20.92 24.45 -44.18
CA THR A 16 20.07 23.75 -45.14
C THR A 16 20.04 22.24 -44.89
N ALA A 17 21.17 21.61 -44.59
CA ALA A 17 21.21 20.19 -44.22
C ALA A 17 20.41 19.89 -42.96
N SER A 18 20.54 20.72 -41.92
CA SER A 18 19.78 20.60 -40.67
C SER A 18 18.28 20.78 -40.89
N PHE A 19 17.90 21.73 -41.74
CA PHE A 19 16.51 21.97 -42.12
C PHE A 19 15.90 20.80 -42.91
N LEU A 20 16.65 20.20 -43.83
CA LEU A 20 16.22 19.02 -44.59
C LEU A 20 16.05 17.78 -43.69
N ILE A 21 16.95 17.59 -42.72
CA ILE A 21 16.84 16.52 -41.71
C ILE A 21 15.61 16.75 -40.83
N TYR A 22 15.39 17.97 -40.36
CA TYR A 22 14.20 18.35 -39.59
C TYR A 22 12.90 18.05 -40.36
N ILE A 23 12.82 18.42 -41.64
CA ILE A 23 11.65 18.12 -42.49
C ILE A 23 11.46 16.62 -42.68
N LYS A 24 12.54 15.85 -42.91
CA LYS A 24 12.44 14.38 -43.07
C LYS A 24 11.99 13.70 -41.79
N VAL A 25 12.52 14.09 -40.63
CA VAL A 25 12.12 13.57 -39.31
C VAL A 25 10.66 13.93 -39.02
N LYS A 26 10.25 15.18 -39.25
CA LYS A 26 8.86 15.62 -39.08
C LYS A 26 7.88 14.86 -39.99
N LYS A 27 8.25 14.61 -41.26
CA LYS A 27 7.43 13.82 -42.19
C LYS A 27 7.40 12.32 -41.83
N LYS A 28 8.49 11.74 -41.33
CA LYS A 28 8.52 10.34 -40.86
C LYS A 28 7.70 10.15 -39.59
N ILE A 29 7.73 11.12 -38.66
CA ILE A 29 6.89 11.12 -37.46
C ILE A 29 5.40 11.27 -37.82
N GLN A 30 5.06 12.13 -38.79
CA GLN A 30 3.68 12.26 -39.28
C GLN A 30 3.18 11.03 -40.07
N ALA A 31 4.05 10.33 -40.80
CA ALA A 31 3.69 9.11 -41.52
C ALA A 31 3.55 7.89 -40.59
N PHE A 32 4.46 7.73 -39.64
CA PHE A 32 4.40 6.64 -38.64
C PHE A 32 3.27 6.83 -37.62
N SER A 33 2.81 8.07 -37.43
CA SER A 33 1.64 8.43 -36.62
C SER A 33 0.30 8.03 -37.26
N ARG A 34 0.20 8.01 -38.60
CA ARG A 34 -1.06 7.70 -39.31
C ARG A 34 -1.38 6.22 -39.44
N GLU A 35 -0.39 5.34 -39.36
CA GLU A 35 -0.58 3.92 -39.66
C GLU A 35 -0.77 3.04 -38.41
N VAL A 36 -0.43 3.54 -37.21
CA VAL A 36 -0.42 2.72 -35.99
C VAL A 36 -1.31 3.26 -34.85
N PHE A 37 -1.57 4.57 -34.73
CA PHE A 37 -2.16 5.12 -33.48
C PHE A 37 -3.32 6.10 -33.57
N GLY A 38 -3.86 6.42 -34.75
CA GLY A 38 -5.21 6.98 -34.87
C GLY A 38 -5.57 8.29 -34.12
N THR A 39 -4.64 9.04 -33.53
CA THR A 39 -4.90 10.38 -32.93
C THR A 39 -3.70 11.32 -33.03
N GLU A 40 -3.96 12.63 -33.12
CA GLU A 40 -3.05 13.65 -33.65
C GLU A 40 -2.04 14.29 -32.67
N SER A 41 -1.86 13.81 -31.43
CA SER A 41 -0.82 14.40 -30.55
C SER A 41 -0.34 13.48 -29.43
N ILE A 42 0.94 13.08 -29.53
CA ILE A 42 1.68 12.23 -28.58
C ILE A 42 1.60 12.74 -27.13
N ILE A 43 1.54 14.06 -26.92
CA ILE A 43 1.51 14.69 -25.59
C ILE A 43 0.13 14.57 -24.94
N GLN A 44 -0.96 14.63 -25.72
CA GLN A 44 -2.32 14.38 -25.23
C GLN A 44 -2.58 12.89 -24.99
N GLY A 45 -1.99 12.02 -25.82
CA GLY A 45 -2.04 10.56 -25.63
C GLY A 45 -1.31 10.08 -24.37
N LEU A 46 -0.20 10.74 -23.98
CA LEU A 46 0.50 10.43 -22.73
C LEU A 46 -0.25 10.89 -21.47
N SER A 47 -0.90 12.06 -21.51
CA SER A 47 -1.76 12.50 -20.40
C SER A 47 -3.04 11.69 -20.30
N GLN A 48 -3.65 11.32 -21.43
CA GLN A 48 -4.82 10.43 -21.46
C GLN A 48 -4.45 9.01 -21.04
N ALA A 49 -3.29 8.48 -21.44
CA ALA A 49 -2.82 7.18 -20.98
C ALA A 49 -2.47 7.18 -19.48
N GLN A 50 -1.96 8.29 -18.93
CA GLN A 50 -1.71 8.45 -17.49
C GLN A 50 -3.03 8.57 -16.72
N GLU A 51 -3.98 9.36 -17.20
CA GLU A 51 -5.32 9.49 -16.62
C GLU A 51 -6.10 8.16 -16.73
N GLU A 52 -5.98 7.44 -17.83
CA GLU A 52 -6.60 6.13 -18.03
C GLU A 52 -5.94 5.08 -17.12
N TYR A 53 -4.61 5.12 -16.94
CA TYR A 53 -3.90 4.27 -15.98
C TYR A 53 -4.25 4.58 -14.52
N ASP A 54 -4.43 5.85 -14.16
CA ASP A 54 -4.88 6.30 -12.83
C ASP A 54 -6.38 6.00 -12.57
N ASN A 55 -7.11 5.59 -13.61
CA ASN A 55 -8.52 5.18 -13.54
C ASN A 55 -8.72 3.67 -13.65
N ILE A 56 -7.69 2.88 -13.99
CA ILE A 56 -7.77 1.42 -13.99
C ILE A 56 -7.60 0.92 -12.56
N PRO A 57 -8.63 0.38 -11.89
CA PRO A 57 -8.50 -0.15 -10.53
C PRO A 57 -7.45 -1.26 -10.48
N TYR A 58 -6.58 -1.24 -9.47
CA TYR A 58 -5.55 -2.26 -9.33
C TYR A 58 -6.18 -3.65 -9.24
N SER A 59 -5.74 -4.55 -10.12
CA SER A 59 -6.15 -5.96 -10.11
C SER A 59 -5.76 -6.60 -8.77
N ILE A 60 -6.73 -7.21 -8.10
CA ILE A 60 -6.50 -8.00 -6.90
C ILE A 60 -6.36 -9.45 -7.32
N SER A 61 -5.47 -10.22 -6.70
CA SER A 61 -5.51 -11.67 -6.86
C SER A 61 -6.86 -12.15 -6.35
N SER A 62 -7.75 -12.57 -7.25
CA SER A 62 -9.04 -13.14 -6.86
C SER A 62 -8.79 -14.26 -5.87
N GLY A 63 -9.44 -14.19 -4.70
CA GLY A 63 -9.17 -15.13 -3.62
C GLY A 63 -9.39 -16.56 -4.10
N ASN A 64 -8.35 -17.38 -4.04
CA ASN A 64 -8.45 -18.78 -4.43
C ASN A 64 -9.55 -19.42 -3.57
N SER A 65 -10.56 -20.01 -4.21
CA SER A 65 -11.67 -20.71 -3.54
C SER A 65 -11.18 -21.72 -2.49
N MET A 66 -9.98 -22.27 -2.70
CA MET A 66 -9.26 -23.13 -1.77
C MET A 66 -8.91 -22.42 -0.44
N THR A 67 -8.45 -21.18 -0.48
CA THR A 67 -8.07 -20.39 0.71
C THR A 67 -9.27 -20.09 1.59
N ILE A 68 -10.38 -19.68 0.97
CA ILE A 68 -11.65 -19.44 1.67
C ILE A 68 -12.14 -20.73 2.33
N ARG A 69 -12.10 -21.86 1.61
CA ARG A 69 -12.47 -23.17 2.14
C ARG A 69 -11.63 -23.58 3.36
N ASN A 70 -10.32 -23.32 3.34
CA ASN A 70 -9.44 -23.63 4.48
C ASN A 70 -9.78 -22.79 5.71
N ILE A 71 -10.02 -21.48 5.53
CA ILE A 71 -10.45 -20.60 6.62
C ILE A 71 -11.80 -21.07 7.19
N THR A 72 -12.78 -21.37 6.34
CA THR A 72 -14.10 -21.86 6.79
C THR A 72 -14.01 -23.22 7.50
N LYS A 73 -13.08 -24.10 7.08
CA LYS A 73 -12.83 -25.36 7.79
C LYS A 73 -12.26 -25.13 9.19
N ASP A 74 -11.31 -24.20 9.31
CA ASP A 74 -10.64 -23.89 10.58
C ASP A 74 -11.48 -23.02 11.51
N PHE A 75 -12.39 -22.22 10.96
CA PHE A 75 -13.26 -21.27 11.64
C PHE A 75 -14.68 -21.29 11.04
N PRO A 76 -15.48 -22.35 11.31
CA PRO A 76 -16.79 -22.53 10.69
C PRO A 76 -17.80 -21.44 11.04
N ASP A 77 -17.69 -20.84 12.23
CA ASP A 77 -18.60 -19.80 12.71
C ASP A 77 -18.20 -18.38 12.23
N MET A 78 -17.09 -18.25 11.50
CA MET A 78 -16.55 -16.96 11.08
C MET A 78 -16.71 -16.76 9.57
N HIS A 79 -17.60 -15.84 9.20
CA HIS A 79 -17.78 -15.44 7.81
C HIS A 79 -16.65 -14.50 7.36
N VAL A 80 -16.06 -14.80 6.21
CA VAL A 80 -14.99 -13.99 5.58
C VAL A 80 -15.38 -12.52 5.43
N SER A 81 -16.66 -12.24 5.15
CA SER A 81 -17.19 -10.88 5.03
C SER A 81 -17.01 -10.02 6.29
N VAL A 82 -16.94 -10.65 7.48
CA VAL A 82 -16.67 -9.94 8.74
C VAL A 82 -15.24 -9.40 8.76
N LEU A 83 -14.28 -10.21 8.33
CA LEU A 83 -12.87 -9.78 8.23
C LEU A 83 -12.68 -8.73 7.14
N GLU A 84 -13.37 -8.84 6.01
CA GLU A 84 -13.36 -7.79 4.98
C GLU A 84 -13.89 -6.46 5.52
N GLY A 85 -14.99 -6.50 6.29
CA GLY A 85 -15.53 -5.34 6.98
C GLY A 85 -14.54 -4.74 7.97
N MET A 86 -13.85 -5.59 8.74
CA MET A 86 -12.79 -5.18 9.66
C MET A 86 -11.61 -4.51 8.93
N VAL A 87 -11.14 -5.07 7.82
CA VAL A 87 -10.06 -4.49 7.01
C VAL A 87 -10.45 -3.13 6.42
N LYS A 88 -11.67 -3.00 5.89
CA LYS A 88 -12.20 -1.72 5.38
C LYS A 88 -12.27 -0.68 6.50
N LYS A 89 -12.84 -1.05 7.66
CA LYS A 89 -12.92 -0.15 8.82
C LYS A 89 -11.53 0.27 9.28
N PHE A 90 -10.56 -0.64 9.31
CA PHE A 90 -9.18 -0.34 9.68
C PHE A 90 -8.56 0.71 8.77
N LEU A 91 -8.64 0.52 7.44
CA LEU A 91 -8.05 1.45 6.48
C LEU A 91 -8.73 2.83 6.52
N THR A 92 -10.05 2.88 6.65
CA THR A 92 -10.78 4.15 6.82
C THR A 92 -10.33 4.86 8.10
N SER A 93 -10.30 4.16 9.23
CA SER A 93 -9.87 4.76 10.49
C SER A 93 -8.39 5.18 10.43
N TYR A 94 -7.52 4.40 9.77
CA TYR A 94 -6.12 4.74 9.54
C TYR A 94 -5.97 6.07 8.81
N PHE A 95 -6.66 6.26 7.68
CA PHE A 95 -6.63 7.53 6.96
C PHE A 95 -7.16 8.70 7.80
N ASN A 96 -8.26 8.49 8.53
CA ASN A 96 -8.80 9.49 9.45
C ASN A 96 -7.81 9.85 10.57
N SER A 97 -7.03 8.89 11.05
CA SER A 97 -6.00 9.10 12.07
C SER A 97 -4.82 9.91 11.52
N LEU A 98 -4.44 9.71 10.25
CA LEU A 98 -3.42 10.52 9.58
C LEU A 98 -3.90 11.96 9.31
N GLU A 99 -5.16 12.16 8.96
CA GLU A 99 -5.71 13.50 8.74
C GLU A 99 -5.88 14.28 10.06
N SER A 100 -6.49 13.64 11.06
CA SER A 100 -6.73 14.25 12.37
C SER A 100 -5.48 14.35 13.26
N LEU A 101 -4.39 13.68 12.88
CA LEU A 101 -3.17 13.50 13.67
C LEU A 101 -3.43 12.98 15.09
N LYS A 102 -4.44 12.11 15.23
CA LYS A 102 -4.87 11.50 16.49
C LYS A 102 -5.12 10.01 16.31
N GLU A 103 -4.76 9.24 17.31
CA GLU A 103 -5.14 7.83 17.40
C GLU A 103 -6.64 7.71 17.66
N SER A 104 -7.30 6.76 17.00
CA SER A 104 -8.68 6.41 17.31
C SER A 104 -8.73 5.18 18.22
N GLU A 105 -9.63 5.20 19.19
CA GLU A 105 -9.90 4.03 20.06
C GLU A 105 -10.39 2.82 19.27
N GLU A 106 -11.00 3.05 18.11
CA GLU A 106 -11.45 1.97 17.22
C GLU A 106 -10.28 1.21 16.60
N ILE A 107 -9.24 1.91 16.12
CA ILE A 107 -8.03 1.25 15.59
C ILE A 107 -7.33 0.47 16.69
N LYS A 108 -7.22 1.04 17.90
CA LYS A 108 -6.59 0.35 19.04
C LYS A 108 -7.28 -0.97 19.33
N LYS A 109 -8.62 -0.98 19.35
CA LYS A 109 -9.38 -2.21 19.59
C LYS A 109 -9.23 -3.24 18.49
N MET A 110 -9.07 -2.85 17.24
CA MET A 110 -9.01 -3.80 16.12
C MET A 110 -7.59 -4.23 15.73
N SER A 111 -6.56 -3.58 16.26
CA SER A 111 -5.18 -3.76 15.82
C SER A 111 -4.29 -4.26 16.96
N THR A 112 -3.17 -4.85 16.61
CA THR A 112 -2.10 -5.18 17.57
C THR A 112 -1.36 -3.92 18.01
N GLY A 113 -0.65 -4.00 19.15
CA GLY A 113 0.15 -2.88 19.66
C GLY A 113 1.25 -2.44 18.69
N THR A 114 1.87 -3.38 17.97
CA THR A 114 2.86 -3.08 16.92
C THR A 114 2.30 -2.24 15.77
N VAL A 115 1.07 -2.54 15.32
CA VAL A 115 0.38 -1.72 14.31
C VAL A 115 0.09 -0.33 14.85
N MET A 116 -0.35 -0.24 16.10
CA MET A 116 -0.60 1.04 16.76
C MET A 116 0.66 1.90 16.89
N GLU A 117 1.80 1.30 17.26
CA GLU A 117 3.09 1.99 17.32
C GLU A 117 3.53 2.52 15.95
N SER A 118 3.33 1.71 14.90
CA SER A 118 3.64 2.12 13.52
C SER A 118 2.82 3.34 13.11
N ILE A 119 1.51 3.33 13.39
CA ILE A 119 0.61 4.45 13.11
C ILE A 119 0.99 5.68 13.95
N ARG A 120 1.31 5.48 15.23
CA ARG A 120 1.73 6.56 16.13
C ARG A 120 3.02 7.23 15.64
N SER A 121 3.97 6.44 15.14
CA SER A 121 5.20 6.95 14.53
C SER A 121 4.89 7.80 13.30
N GLU A 122 4.05 7.30 12.37
CA GLU A 122 3.69 8.05 11.17
C GLU A 122 2.97 9.37 11.49
N ILE A 123 2.05 9.36 12.47
CA ILE A 123 1.38 10.58 12.96
C ILE A 123 2.39 11.57 13.55
N LYS A 124 3.37 11.08 14.32
CA LYS A 124 4.41 11.93 14.91
C LYS A 124 5.26 12.59 13.82
N ASP A 125 5.70 11.83 12.82
CA ASP A 125 6.49 12.35 11.71
C ASP A 125 5.71 13.42 10.91
N LEU A 126 4.40 13.24 10.73
CA LEU A 126 3.54 14.25 10.11
C LEU A 126 3.41 15.53 10.96
N LYS A 127 3.31 15.40 12.29
CA LYS A 127 3.30 16.55 13.21
C LYS A 127 4.62 17.32 13.15
N ASP A 128 5.74 16.61 13.23
CA ASP A 128 7.09 17.19 13.28
C ASP A 128 7.45 17.87 11.95
N SER A 129 7.01 17.31 10.82
CA SER A 129 7.20 17.91 9.49
C SER A 129 6.22 19.03 9.15
N GLY A 130 5.21 19.29 10.01
CA GLY A 130 4.18 20.29 9.76
C GLY A 130 3.26 19.98 8.57
N LYS A 131 3.33 18.77 8.01
CA LYS A 131 2.53 18.36 6.85
C LYS A 131 1.12 18.00 7.29
N ARG A 132 0.12 18.67 6.71
CA ARG A 132 -1.28 18.30 6.83
C ARG A 132 -1.70 17.49 5.62
N ARG A 133 -2.15 16.25 5.85
CA ARG A 133 -2.76 15.40 4.83
C ARG A 133 -4.27 15.60 4.89
N ARG A 134 -4.86 16.07 3.81
CA ARG A 134 -6.32 16.11 3.65
C ARG A 134 -6.71 14.94 2.77
N ILE A 135 -7.47 13.99 3.30
CA ILE A 135 -7.78 12.74 2.62
C ILE A 135 -9.29 12.69 2.41
N ASP A 136 -9.72 12.93 1.18
CA ASP A 136 -11.12 12.93 0.81
C ASP A 136 -11.46 11.75 -0.12
N ASN A 137 -12.75 11.41 -0.24
CA ASN A 137 -13.29 10.45 -1.22
C ASN A 137 -12.62 9.06 -1.22
N ILE A 138 -12.40 8.47 -0.04
CA ILE A 138 -11.90 7.09 0.06
C ILE A 138 -12.91 6.12 -0.55
N LYS A 139 -12.50 5.40 -1.61
CA LYS A 139 -13.34 4.42 -2.30
C LYS A 139 -12.60 3.11 -2.46
N PHE A 140 -13.22 2.03 -2.01
CA PHE A 140 -12.70 0.67 -2.13
C PHE A 140 -13.19 0.05 -3.43
N HIS A 141 -12.27 -0.26 -4.35
CA HIS A 141 -12.59 -0.91 -5.63
C HIS A 141 -12.69 -2.42 -5.49
N GLY A 142 -11.91 -2.99 -4.57
CA GLY A 142 -12.00 -4.40 -4.25
C GLY A 142 -11.23 -4.77 -3.00
N ILE A 143 -11.61 -5.91 -2.45
CA ILE A 143 -10.91 -6.59 -1.36
C ILE A 143 -10.94 -8.08 -1.67
N ALA A 144 -9.82 -8.77 -1.51
CA ALA A 144 -9.79 -10.22 -1.62
C ALA A 144 -8.71 -10.82 -0.72
N ILE A 145 -8.91 -12.08 -0.35
CA ILE A 145 -7.91 -12.86 0.37
C ILE A 145 -6.82 -13.29 -0.61
N SER A 146 -5.59 -12.82 -0.42
CA SER A 146 -4.43 -13.25 -1.20
C SER A 146 -3.78 -14.52 -0.66
N GLY A 147 -4.01 -14.88 0.60
CA GLY A 147 -3.45 -16.09 1.20
C GLY A 147 -3.96 -16.39 2.60
N TYR A 148 -3.58 -17.56 3.10
CA TYR A 148 -3.86 -18.00 4.46
C TYR A 148 -2.72 -18.85 5.00
N LYS A 149 -2.32 -18.61 6.25
CA LYS A 149 -1.32 -19.40 6.95
C LYS A 149 -1.86 -19.76 8.33
N LYS A 150 -1.85 -21.05 8.66
CA LYS A 150 -2.17 -21.55 10.00
C LYS A 150 -0.96 -22.26 10.60
N THR A 151 -0.66 -21.95 11.85
CA THR A 151 0.32 -22.65 12.69
C THR A 151 -0.41 -23.24 13.90
N LEU A 152 0.34 -23.83 14.83
CA LEU A 152 -0.22 -24.29 16.11
C LEU A 152 -0.63 -23.13 17.04
N GLU A 153 -0.04 -21.95 16.84
CA GLU A 153 -0.15 -20.80 17.74
C GLU A 153 -1.05 -19.70 17.19
N TYR A 154 -1.13 -19.52 15.87
CA TYR A 154 -1.95 -18.50 15.25
C TYR A 154 -2.39 -18.86 13.84
N ALA A 155 -3.39 -18.14 13.34
CA ALA A 155 -3.81 -18.15 11.96
C ALA A 155 -3.82 -16.73 11.39
N THR A 156 -3.25 -16.54 10.22
CA THR A 156 -3.19 -15.26 9.52
C THR A 156 -3.86 -15.36 8.17
N ALA A 157 -4.86 -14.50 7.95
CA ALA A 157 -5.46 -14.25 6.65
C ALA A 157 -4.82 -13.00 6.03
N TYR A 158 -4.34 -13.13 4.80
CA TYR A 158 -3.71 -12.04 4.05
C TYR A 158 -4.75 -11.45 3.10
N TYR A 159 -5.00 -10.15 3.20
CA TYR A 159 -5.91 -9.41 2.33
C TYR A 159 -5.15 -8.47 1.42
N GLN A 160 -5.57 -8.40 0.16
CA GLN A 160 -5.20 -7.34 -0.76
C GLN A 160 -6.40 -6.43 -0.97
N VAL A 161 -6.17 -5.12 -0.85
CA VAL A 161 -7.19 -4.08 -0.96
C VAL A 161 -6.77 -3.10 -2.03
N ALA A 162 -7.61 -2.93 -3.05
CA ALA A 162 -7.45 -1.87 -4.03
C ALA A 162 -8.38 -0.71 -3.66
N LEU A 163 -7.82 0.48 -3.48
CA LEU A 163 -8.59 1.66 -3.11
C LEU A 163 -8.04 2.92 -3.79
N GLU A 164 -8.89 3.94 -3.88
CA GLU A 164 -8.53 5.28 -4.29
C GLU A 164 -8.92 6.29 -3.20
N TYR A 165 -8.17 7.38 -3.10
CA TYR A 165 -8.49 8.54 -2.29
C TYR A 165 -7.93 9.81 -2.95
N THR A 166 -8.41 10.97 -2.52
CA THR A 166 -7.95 12.26 -3.01
C THR A 166 -7.09 12.95 -1.95
N GLU A 167 -5.85 13.26 -2.31
CA GLU A 167 -4.94 14.10 -1.52
C GLU A 167 -4.23 15.06 -2.48
N ASN A 168 -4.78 16.28 -2.63
CA ASN A 168 -4.48 17.27 -3.67
C ASN A 168 -4.71 16.80 -5.12
N LYS A 169 -4.52 15.51 -5.39
CA LYS A 169 -4.82 14.79 -6.63
C LYS A 169 -5.41 13.42 -6.29
N LYS A 170 -6.02 12.77 -7.27
CA LYS A 170 -6.46 11.39 -7.14
C LYS A 170 -5.24 10.48 -6.98
N ILE A 171 -5.26 9.63 -5.95
CA ILE A 171 -4.22 8.64 -5.66
C ILE A 171 -4.90 7.28 -5.63
N GLN A 172 -4.44 6.37 -6.49
CA GLN A 172 -4.83 4.98 -6.46
C GLN A 172 -3.70 4.14 -5.87
N CYS A 173 -4.04 3.24 -4.95
CA CYS A 173 -3.05 2.42 -4.25
C CYS A 173 -3.57 1.01 -3.98
N GLN A 174 -2.63 0.14 -3.63
CA GLN A 174 -2.92 -1.21 -3.18
C GLN A 174 -2.30 -1.44 -1.80
N TYR A 175 -3.11 -1.91 -0.87
CA TYR A 175 -2.67 -2.32 0.46
C TYR A 175 -2.68 -3.84 0.60
N GLU A 176 -1.70 -4.36 1.33
CA GLU A 176 -1.75 -5.70 1.89
C GLU A 176 -1.97 -5.58 3.39
N VAL A 177 -3.01 -6.22 3.90
CA VAL A 177 -3.42 -6.16 5.31
C VAL A 177 -3.48 -7.57 5.87
N HIS A 178 -2.88 -7.79 7.04
CA HIS A 178 -2.82 -9.10 7.68
C HIS A 178 -3.76 -9.11 8.87
N CYS A 179 -4.68 -10.07 8.89
CA CYS A 179 -5.56 -10.33 10.02
C CYS A 179 -5.07 -11.58 10.72
N THR A 180 -4.68 -11.49 11.99
CA THR A 180 -4.20 -12.63 12.77
C THR A 180 -5.18 -12.96 13.90
N TYR A 181 -5.44 -14.26 14.05
CA TYR A 181 -6.13 -14.86 15.18
C TYR A 181 -5.12 -15.71 15.96
N ILE A 182 -5.11 -15.58 17.28
CA ILE A 182 -4.15 -16.27 18.15
C ILE A 182 -4.85 -17.42 18.88
N PHE A 183 -4.29 -18.63 18.80
CA PHE A 183 -4.79 -19.86 19.40
C PHE A 183 -4.23 -20.14 20.80
N GLN A 184 -3.02 -19.65 21.10
CA GLN A 184 -2.32 -19.87 22.37
C GLN A 184 -1.64 -18.58 22.84
N ASP A 185 -1.63 -18.35 24.15
CA ASP A 185 -0.66 -17.60 24.99
C ASP A 185 0.39 -16.69 24.30
N LEU A 186 -0.04 -15.80 23.41
CA LEU A 186 0.79 -14.76 22.79
C LEU A 186 0.21 -13.40 23.16
N ASP A 187 1.07 -12.53 23.69
CA ASP A 187 0.70 -11.17 24.08
C ASP A 187 0.42 -10.33 22.83
N ILE A 188 -0.85 -9.93 22.66
CA ILE A 188 -1.40 -9.30 21.45
C ILE A 188 -0.80 -7.90 21.21
N GLU A 189 -0.21 -7.29 22.25
CA GLU A 189 0.38 -5.95 22.17
C GLU A 189 1.80 -5.93 21.58
N THR A 190 2.55 -7.03 21.65
CA THR A 190 3.97 -7.05 21.26
C THR A 190 4.27 -8.30 20.44
N PHE A 191 4.12 -8.24 19.12
CA PHE A 191 4.68 -9.29 18.24
C PHE A 191 6.20 -9.11 18.09
N ALA A 192 6.88 -9.07 19.24
CA ALA A 192 8.28 -9.36 19.48
C ALA A 192 8.35 -9.70 20.98
N ILE A 193 8.37 -10.99 21.32
CA ILE A 193 8.28 -11.47 22.70
C ILE A 193 9.48 -10.91 23.50
N ARG A 194 9.27 -9.79 24.20
CA ARG A 194 10.26 -9.14 25.05
C ARG A 194 9.60 -8.80 26.38
N CYS A 195 10.29 -9.13 27.46
CA CYS A 195 9.85 -8.85 28.82
C CYS A 195 9.64 -7.34 29.00
N SER A 196 8.46 -6.92 29.44
CA SER A 196 8.15 -5.51 29.71
C SER A 196 8.96 -4.90 30.86
N HIS A 197 9.61 -5.73 31.68
CA HIS A 197 10.44 -5.28 32.79
C HIS A 197 11.92 -5.11 32.41
N CYS A 198 12.48 -6.01 31.59
CA CYS A 198 13.92 -6.01 31.27
C CYS A 198 14.26 -6.01 29.77
N GLY A 199 13.26 -6.10 28.88
CA GLY A 199 13.44 -6.15 27.43
C GLY A 199 14.04 -7.46 26.88
N GLY A 200 14.30 -8.44 27.75
CA GLY A 200 14.84 -9.76 27.39
C GLY A 200 13.81 -10.64 26.69
N PRO A 201 14.22 -11.56 25.80
CA PRO A 201 13.30 -12.46 25.11
C PRO A 201 12.58 -13.37 26.12
N LEU A 202 11.28 -13.60 25.97
CA LEU A 202 10.58 -14.61 26.80
C LEU A 202 10.51 -15.94 26.06
N ASP A 203 10.71 -17.04 26.80
CA ASP A 203 10.43 -18.38 26.31
C ASP A 203 8.90 -18.58 26.16
N THR A 204 8.48 -19.34 25.15
CA THR A 204 7.06 -19.52 24.79
C THR A 204 6.28 -20.28 25.85
N THR A 205 6.97 -21.04 26.71
CA THR A 205 6.34 -21.98 27.65
C THR A 205 6.23 -21.42 29.07
N SER A 206 7.10 -20.50 29.47
CA SER A 206 7.21 -20.06 30.87
C SER A 206 6.35 -18.83 31.20
N MET A 207 5.63 -18.88 32.33
CA MET A 207 4.86 -17.73 32.85
C MET A 207 5.73 -16.74 33.64
N THR A 208 7.04 -16.98 33.69
CA THR A 208 8.02 -16.19 34.46
C THR A 208 9.22 -15.91 33.58
N CYS A 209 9.63 -14.65 33.47
CA CYS A 209 10.82 -14.27 32.71
C CYS A 209 12.08 -14.92 33.31
N GLU A 210 12.83 -15.67 32.52
CA GLU A 210 14.06 -16.34 32.96
C GLU A 210 15.18 -15.35 33.33
N TYR A 211 15.12 -14.13 32.80
CA TYR A 211 16.16 -13.12 33.00
C TYR A 211 15.95 -12.27 34.26
N CYS A 212 14.70 -11.92 34.59
CA CYS A 212 14.41 -11.01 35.71
C CYS A 212 13.41 -11.57 36.73
N GLY A 213 12.89 -12.79 36.53
CA GLY A 213 11.99 -13.46 37.47
C GLY A 213 10.57 -12.88 37.54
N THR A 214 10.23 -11.90 36.69
CA THR A 214 8.90 -11.28 36.68
C THR A 214 7.86 -12.28 36.18
N ARG A 215 6.77 -12.46 36.94
CA ARG A 215 5.60 -13.25 36.51
C ARG A 215 4.71 -12.42 35.59
N HIS A 216 4.30 -13.00 34.47
CA HIS A 216 3.43 -12.38 33.48
C HIS A 216 2.04 -13.06 33.49
N VAL A 217 0.96 -12.27 33.49
CA VAL A 217 -0.43 -12.77 33.36
C VAL A 217 -0.82 -12.66 31.89
N ARG A 218 -1.13 -13.79 31.24
CA ARG A 218 -1.46 -13.84 29.81
C ARG A 218 -2.96 -13.60 29.62
N ASN A 219 -3.31 -12.52 28.92
CA ASN A 219 -4.71 -12.14 28.65
C ASN A 219 -5.12 -12.64 27.26
N ILE A 220 -5.94 -13.69 27.20
CA ILE A 220 -6.34 -14.34 25.94
C ILE A 220 -7.62 -13.69 25.41
N GLU A 221 -7.50 -12.82 24.42
CA GLU A 221 -8.64 -12.43 23.60
C GLU A 221 -8.70 -13.31 22.34
N LYS A 222 -9.69 -14.19 22.27
CA LYS A 222 -10.02 -15.04 21.10
C LYS A 222 -10.64 -14.20 19.97
N VAL A 223 -9.93 -13.18 19.50
CA VAL A 223 -10.45 -12.19 18.55
C VAL A 223 -9.44 -11.95 17.43
N TRP A 224 -9.94 -11.77 16.21
CA TRP A 224 -9.12 -11.35 15.08
C TRP A 224 -8.61 -9.92 15.28
N ARG A 225 -7.33 -9.71 15.00
CA ARG A 225 -6.68 -8.39 15.08
C ARG A 225 -5.88 -8.11 13.82
N ILE A 226 -5.77 -6.83 13.45
CA ILE A 226 -4.86 -6.38 12.40
C ILE A 226 -3.43 -6.44 12.94
N SER A 227 -2.63 -7.32 12.36
CA SER A 227 -1.25 -7.59 12.79
C SER A 227 -0.20 -6.90 11.93
N ASN A 228 -0.56 -6.56 10.69
CA ASN A 228 0.32 -5.83 9.78
C ASN A 228 -0.50 -5.12 8.70
N TYR A 229 0.04 -4.03 8.17
CA TYR A 229 -0.47 -3.35 6.99
C TYR A 229 0.71 -2.75 6.22
N GLN A 230 0.70 -2.90 4.90
CA GLN A 230 1.71 -2.31 4.04
C GLN A 230 1.12 -1.83 2.73
N ARG A 231 1.60 -0.68 2.25
CA ARG A 231 1.28 -0.20 0.90
C ARG A 231 2.20 -0.90 -0.11
N LYS A 232 1.63 -1.60 -1.09
CA LYS A 232 2.36 -2.28 -2.16
C LYS A 232 2.62 -1.39 -3.38
N LYS A 233 1.67 -0.51 -3.71
CA LYS A 233 1.70 0.45 -4.83
C LYS A 233 1.00 1.73 -4.42
#